data_AF-A0A376B5V4-F1
#
_entry.id   AF-A0A376B5V4-F1
#
_cell.length_a   1.000
_cell.length_b   1.000
_cell.length_c   1.000
_cell.angle_alpha   90.00
_cell.angle_beta   90.00
_cell.angle_gamma   90.00
#
_symmetry.space_group_name_H-M   'P 1'
#
loop_
_entity.id
_entity.type
_entity.pdbx_description
1 polymer ?
#
loop_
_entity_poly.entity_id
_entity_poly.type
_entity_poly.pdbx_seq_one_letter_code
_entity_poly.pdbx_strand_id
1 'polypeptide(L)'
;MTTLSKSAKAQAKIAVSNVLDSFLPGFNANKINKQKKVHKKNSVQLISENLKKRVELNEFDSQKLKKQRKLKEKKEIKKRKNDEKWLEKQAKSEILKQHKEKGTLTPKEQKVLNKKIIANRKRLEEWDLDEDIQEELNDVQQEILQATDIKLVESRKRKQNKKKTQFTTSTDGTQNTGTHGKRYTGLTPGLAPVGLSDDESSDNGF
;
A
#
# COMPACT_ATOMS: atom_id res chain seq x y z
N MET A 1 1.14 43.43 49.67
CA MET A 1 -0.07 43.30 48.82
C MET A 1 -0.58 41.88 48.92
N THR A 2 -1.80 41.66 49.40
CA THR A 2 -2.36 40.32 49.66
C THR A 2 -3.01 39.76 48.39
N THR A 3 -2.43 38.71 47.82
CA THR A 3 -2.99 38.03 46.64
C THR A 3 -4.12 37.09 47.06
N LEU A 4 -5.38 37.54 47.00
CA LEU A 4 -6.53 36.66 47.21
C LEU A 4 -6.54 35.50 46.19
N SER A 5 -6.83 34.29 46.67
CA SER A 5 -6.89 33.07 45.85
C SER A 5 -7.96 33.18 44.76
N LYS A 6 -7.74 32.50 43.63
CA LYS A 6 -8.69 32.48 42.50
C LYS A 6 -10.09 32.00 42.91
N SER A 7 -10.16 31.09 43.89
CA SER A 7 -11.42 30.58 44.45
C SER A 7 -12.17 31.66 45.22
N ALA A 8 -11.47 32.41 46.08
CA ALA A 8 -12.09 33.51 46.84
C ALA A 8 -12.61 34.63 45.92
N LYS A 9 -11.88 34.96 44.85
CA LYS A 9 -12.34 35.91 43.83
C LYS A 9 -13.58 35.43 43.08
N ALA A 10 -13.65 34.14 42.76
CA ALA A 10 -14.82 33.55 42.10
C ALA A 10 -16.06 33.57 43.01
N GLN A 11 -15.90 33.23 44.29
CA GLN A 11 -16.97 33.27 45.28
C GLN A 11 -17.49 34.69 45.51
N ALA A 12 -16.59 35.67 45.63
CA ALA A 12 -16.96 37.08 45.74
C ALA A 12 -17.74 37.58 44.51
N LYS A 13 -17.33 37.18 43.30
CA LYS A 13 -18.03 37.55 42.06
C LYS A 13 -19.46 36.99 42.01
N ILE A 14 -19.66 35.75 42.47
CA ILE A 14 -21.00 35.13 42.55
C ILE A 14 -21.86 35.86 43.58
N ALA A 15 -21.32 36.17 44.75
CA ALA A 15 -22.04 36.89 45.80
C ALA A 15 -22.49 38.29 45.33
N VAL A 16 -21.60 39.04 44.67
CA VAL A 16 -21.93 40.35 44.10
C VAL A 16 -22.98 40.23 42.99
N SER A 17 -22.87 39.24 42.11
CA SER A 17 -23.88 39.00 41.06
C SER A 17 -25.27 38.75 41.64
N ASN A 18 -25.37 37.93 42.70
CA ASN A 18 -26.65 37.65 43.35
C ASN A 18 -27.26 38.89 44.02
N VAL A 19 -26.43 39.75 44.60
CA VAL A 19 -26.89 41.02 45.17
C VAL A 19 -27.40 41.95 44.07
N LEU A 20 -26.67 42.07 42.95
CA LEU A 20 -27.08 42.91 41.83
C LEU A 20 -28.39 42.41 41.18
N ASP A 21 -28.59 41.10 41.06
CA ASP A 21 -29.83 40.51 40.57
C ASP A 21 -31.03 40.83 41.49
N SER A 22 -30.79 40.99 42.80
CA SER A 22 -31.85 41.30 43.76
C SER A 22 -32.28 42.77 43.76
N PHE A 23 -31.39 43.68 43.35
CA PHE A 23 -31.66 45.12 43.30
C PHE A 23 -32.07 45.63 41.92
N LEU A 24 -31.70 44.95 40.85
CA LEU A 24 -31.98 45.37 39.48
C LEU A 24 -32.84 44.32 38.78
N PRO A 25 -34.18 44.49 38.74
CA PRO A 25 -35.04 43.59 37.99
C PRO A 25 -34.67 43.65 36.50
N GLY A 26 -34.12 42.55 35.98
CA GLY A 26 -33.72 42.41 34.56
C GLY A 26 -32.21 42.27 34.31
N PHE A 27 -31.36 42.42 35.32
CA PHE A 27 -29.93 42.12 35.20
C PHE A 27 -29.74 40.60 35.12
N ASN A 28 -29.66 40.04 33.90
CA ASN A 28 -29.41 38.61 33.69
C ASN A 28 -27.92 38.39 33.42
N ALA A 29 -27.06 38.61 34.43
CA ALA A 29 -25.66 38.23 34.31
C ALA A 29 -25.51 36.72 34.55
N ASN A 30 -25.62 35.96 33.46
CA ASN A 30 -25.37 34.50 33.36
C ASN A 30 -26.57 33.60 33.71
N LYS A 31 -27.52 33.49 32.77
CA LYS A 31 -28.29 32.24 32.59
C LYS A 31 -27.37 31.15 32.04
N ILE A 32 -26.43 30.66 32.86
CA ILE A 32 -25.69 29.44 32.57
C ILE A 32 -26.04 28.43 33.65
N ASN A 33 -26.78 27.42 33.21
CA ASN A 33 -27.19 26.22 33.95
C ASN A 33 -28.27 26.42 35.01
N LYS A 34 -29.51 26.07 34.64
CA LYS A 34 -30.54 25.60 35.59
C LYS A 34 -29.95 24.42 36.38
N GLN A 35 -29.28 24.70 37.50
CA GLN A 35 -28.91 23.67 38.44
C GLN A 35 -30.22 23.11 39.00
N LYS A 36 -30.48 21.83 38.73
CA LYS A 36 -31.59 21.09 39.33
C LYS A 36 -31.50 21.32 40.84
N LYS A 37 -32.58 21.81 41.47
CA LYS A 37 -32.69 21.94 42.93
C LYS A 37 -32.43 20.56 43.53
N VAL A 38 -31.23 20.34 44.09
CA VAL A 38 -30.93 19.12 44.83
C VAL A 38 -31.66 19.26 46.16
N HIS A 39 -32.78 18.58 46.31
CA HIS A 39 -33.42 18.43 47.61
C HIS A 39 -32.40 17.84 48.58
N LYS A 40 -32.16 18.52 49.72
CA LYS A 40 -31.30 18.02 50.79
C LYS A 40 -31.91 16.71 51.29
N LYS A 41 -31.36 15.59 50.85
CA LYS A 41 -31.80 14.26 51.28
C LYS A 41 -31.54 14.11 52.78
N ASN A 42 -32.46 13.46 53.48
CA ASN A 42 -32.28 13.15 54.90
C ASN A 42 -31.06 12.24 55.09
N SER A 43 -30.35 12.36 56.21
CA SER A 43 -29.14 11.59 56.53
C SER A 43 -29.37 10.08 56.39
N VAL A 44 -30.55 9.60 56.79
CA VAL A 44 -30.96 8.19 56.64
C VAL A 44 -31.15 7.77 55.18
N GLN A 45 -31.66 8.66 54.32
CA GLN A 45 -31.78 8.40 52.88
C GLN A 45 -30.41 8.38 52.20
N LEU A 46 -29.49 9.24 52.63
CA LEU A 46 -28.09 9.20 52.18
C LEU A 46 -27.39 7.90 52.59
N ILE A 47 -27.63 7.44 53.82
CA ILE A 47 -27.05 6.19 54.33
C ILE A 47 -27.57 4.99 53.53
N SER A 48 -28.87 4.89 53.28
CA SER A 48 -29.45 3.78 52.50
C SER A 48 -28.99 3.78 51.04
N GLU A 49 -28.89 4.95 50.40
CA GLU A 49 -28.32 5.07 49.06
C GLU A 49 -26.84 4.69 49.02
N ASN A 50 -26.06 5.09 50.02
CA ASN A 50 -24.63 4.73 50.10
C ASN A 50 -24.42 3.24 50.38
N LEU A 51 -25.29 2.60 51.16
CA LEU A 51 -25.29 1.15 51.37
C LEU A 51 -25.60 0.39 50.07
N LYS A 52 -26.62 0.81 49.31
CA LYS A 52 -26.92 0.22 47.99
C LYS A 52 -25.74 0.34 47.03
N LYS A 53 -25.14 1.54 46.94
CA LYS A 53 -23.93 1.77 46.13
C LYS A 53 -22.74 0.93 46.58
N ARG A 54 -22.59 0.64 47.88
CA ARG A 54 -21.52 -0.24 48.39
C ARG A 54 -21.71 -1.69 47.95
N VAL A 55 -22.93 -2.19 47.91
CA VAL A 55 -23.22 -3.54 47.39
C VAL A 55 -22.86 -3.61 45.90
N GLU A 56 -23.26 -2.61 45.11
CA GLU A 56 -22.87 -2.49 43.70
C GLU A 56 -21.34 -2.37 43.50
N LEU A 57 -20.63 -1.69 44.40
CA LEU A 57 -19.16 -1.61 44.39
C LEU A 57 -18.48 -2.92 44.80
N ASN A 58 -19.12 -3.76 45.60
CA ASN A 58 -18.61 -5.08 45.97
C ASN A 58 -18.81 -6.10 44.84
N GLU A 59 -19.88 -5.96 44.05
CA GLU A 59 -20.11 -6.73 42.80
C GLU A 59 -19.21 -6.26 41.64
N PHE A 60 -18.56 -5.10 41.79
CA PHE A 60 -17.65 -4.58 40.78
C PHE A 60 -16.37 -5.43 40.72
N ASP A 61 -16.11 -6.01 39.55
CA ASP A 61 -14.92 -6.84 39.29
C ASP A 61 -13.63 -5.99 39.34
N SER A 62 -13.07 -5.92 40.55
CA SER A 62 -11.81 -5.23 40.82
C SER A 62 -10.64 -5.82 40.04
N GLN A 63 -10.68 -7.09 39.65
CA GLN A 63 -9.61 -7.75 38.90
C GLN A 63 -9.62 -7.30 37.45
N LYS A 64 -10.79 -7.21 36.81
CA LYS A 64 -10.93 -6.66 35.45
C LYS A 64 -10.45 -5.21 35.38
N LEU A 65 -10.79 -4.38 36.37
CA LEU A 65 -10.30 -3.00 36.43
C LEU A 65 -8.77 -2.94 36.59
N LYS A 66 -8.20 -3.76 37.50
CA LYS A 66 -6.74 -3.87 37.66
C LYS A 66 -6.06 -4.32 36.36
N LYS A 67 -6.62 -5.30 35.66
CA LYS A 67 -6.11 -5.79 34.36
C LYS A 67 -6.14 -4.69 33.31
N GLN A 68 -7.23 -3.94 33.20
CA GLN A 68 -7.34 -2.80 32.28
C GLN A 68 -6.33 -1.70 32.59
N ARG A 69 -6.14 -1.35 33.87
CA ARG A 69 -5.12 -0.38 34.30
C ARG A 69 -3.71 -0.82 33.90
N LYS A 70 -3.33 -2.07 34.21
CA LYS A 70 -2.04 -2.65 33.81
C LYS A 70 -1.86 -2.66 32.28
N LEU A 71 -2.92 -2.95 31.52
CA LEU A 71 -2.86 -2.93 30.07
C LEU A 71 -2.62 -1.52 29.52
N LYS A 72 -3.30 -0.50 30.07
CA LYS A 72 -3.08 0.90 29.71
C LYS A 72 -1.65 1.34 30.01
N GLU A 73 -1.15 1.00 31.19
CA GLU A 73 0.23 1.28 31.61
C GLU A 73 1.25 0.61 30.68
N LYS A 74 1.07 -0.68 30.35
CA LYS A 74 1.94 -1.38 29.39
C LYS A 74 1.93 -0.74 28.01
N LYS A 75 0.76 -0.28 27.53
CA LYS A 75 0.64 0.43 26.24
C LYS A 75 1.40 1.75 26.28
N GLU A 76 1.29 2.50 27.38
CA GLU A 76 1.98 3.76 27.56
C GLU A 76 3.50 3.57 27.60
N ILE A 77 3.99 2.60 28.37
CA ILE A 77 5.42 2.25 28.41
C ILE A 77 5.91 1.83 27.03
N LYS A 78 5.15 1.01 26.29
CA LYS A 78 5.51 0.59 24.92
C LYS A 78 5.58 1.80 23.98
N LYS A 79 4.63 2.74 24.10
CA LYS A 79 4.62 3.97 23.31
C LYS A 79 5.87 4.80 23.60
N ARG A 80 6.17 5.08 24.87
CA ARG A 80 7.38 5.81 25.28
C ARG A 80 8.66 5.17 24.75
N LYS A 81 8.79 3.85 24.86
CA LYS A 81 9.94 3.10 24.31
C LYS A 81 10.04 3.21 22.78
N ASN A 82 8.93 3.25 22.07
CA ASN A 82 8.93 3.44 20.62
C ASN A 82 9.30 4.86 20.24
N ASP A 83 8.79 5.86 20.98
CA ASP A 83 9.10 7.27 20.77
C ASP A 83 10.61 7.53 21.02
N GLU A 84 11.17 6.96 22.08
CA GLU A 84 12.61 7.01 22.39
C GLU A 84 13.46 6.36 21.29
N LYS A 85 13.08 5.15 20.82
CA LYS A 85 13.76 4.49 19.70
C LYS A 85 13.67 5.29 18.41
N TRP A 86 12.55 5.96 18.17
CA TRP A 86 12.37 6.81 17.01
C TRP A 86 13.30 8.03 17.09
N LEU A 87 13.35 8.71 18.24
CA LEU A 87 14.27 9.83 18.48
C LEU A 87 15.74 9.40 18.32
N GLU A 88 16.13 8.27 18.89
CA GLU A 88 17.48 7.72 18.75
C GLU A 88 17.82 7.43 17.29
N LYS A 89 16.87 6.90 16.51
CA LYS A 89 17.04 6.64 15.08
C LYS A 89 17.19 7.95 14.28
N GLN A 90 16.43 8.99 14.62
CA GLN A 90 16.55 10.31 13.98
C GLN A 90 17.92 10.91 14.27
N ALA A 91 18.33 10.96 15.54
CA ALA A 91 19.64 11.49 15.95
C ALA A 91 20.79 10.74 15.24
N LYS A 92 20.76 9.41 15.21
CA LYS A 92 21.74 8.59 14.46
C LYS A 92 21.74 8.91 12.97
N SER A 93 20.58 9.19 12.39
CA SER A 93 20.47 9.55 10.97
C SER A 93 21.05 10.93 10.68
N GLU A 94 20.85 11.89 11.57
CA GLU A 94 21.41 13.24 11.44
C GLU A 94 22.94 13.21 11.57
N ILE A 95 23.46 12.51 12.58
CA ILE A 95 24.92 12.32 12.75
C ILE A 95 25.52 11.66 11.51
N LEU A 96 24.89 10.61 10.98
CA LEU A 96 25.34 9.94 9.76
C LEU A 96 25.42 10.90 8.56
N LYS A 97 24.43 11.78 8.40
CA LYS A 97 24.43 12.80 7.33
C LYS A 97 25.59 13.77 7.51
N GLN A 98 25.78 14.28 8.72
CA GLN A 98 26.88 15.21 9.03
C GLN A 98 28.26 14.56 8.80
N HIS A 99 28.47 13.31 9.24
CA HIS A 99 29.72 12.59 9.01
C HIS A 99 29.96 12.28 7.53
N LYS A 100 28.88 12.01 6.77
CA LYS A 100 28.98 11.81 5.32
C LYS A 100 29.40 13.11 4.61
N GLU A 101 28.78 14.24 4.98
CA GLU A 101 29.11 15.56 4.42
C GLU A 101 30.55 15.98 4.72
N LYS A 102 31.04 15.68 5.94
CA LYS A 102 32.41 15.96 6.36
C LYS A 102 33.44 14.93 5.89
N GLY A 103 33.00 13.81 5.31
CA GLY A 103 33.86 12.69 4.91
C GLY A 103 34.44 11.86 6.07
N THR A 104 34.02 12.10 7.32
CA THR A 104 34.55 11.45 8.52
C THR A 104 33.71 10.23 8.94
N LEU A 105 33.34 9.37 7.98
CA LEU A 105 32.41 8.26 8.23
C LEU A 105 33.13 7.08 8.90
N THR A 106 32.63 6.64 10.07
CA THR A 106 33.21 5.53 10.83
C THR A 106 32.98 4.19 10.09
N PRO A 107 33.85 3.16 10.21
CA PRO A 107 33.61 1.85 9.58
C PRO A 107 32.27 1.20 9.98
N LYS A 108 31.82 1.40 11.23
CA LYS A 108 30.50 0.94 11.69
C LYS A 108 29.36 1.64 10.95
N GLU A 109 29.49 2.95 10.74
CA GLU A 109 28.52 3.78 10.04
C GLU A 109 28.47 3.45 8.55
N GLN A 110 29.63 3.23 7.92
CA GLN A 110 29.74 2.74 6.55
C GLN A 110 29.00 1.42 6.36
N LYS A 111 29.18 0.45 7.28
CA LYS A 111 28.48 -0.83 7.21
C LYS A 111 26.96 -0.66 7.31
N VAL A 112 26.50 0.24 8.18
CA VAL A 112 25.06 0.57 8.32
C VAL A 112 24.53 1.25 7.06
N LEU A 113 25.29 2.16 6.46
CA LEU A 113 24.93 2.84 5.22
C LEU A 113 24.85 1.85 4.05
N ASN A 114 25.85 0.98 3.88
CA ASN A 114 25.87 -0.03 2.82
C ASN A 114 24.69 -1.01 2.95
N LYS A 115 24.35 -1.43 4.17
CA LYS A 115 23.14 -2.25 4.40
C LYS A 115 21.87 -1.53 3.95
N LYS A 116 21.74 -0.24 4.23
CA LYS A 116 20.58 0.57 3.77
C LYS A 116 20.57 0.73 2.26
N ILE A 117 21.72 0.94 1.62
CA ILE A 117 21.85 1.05 0.17
C ILE A 117 21.40 -0.25 -0.49
N ILE A 118 21.89 -1.40 -0.02
CA ILE A 118 21.50 -2.71 -0.56
C ILE A 118 20.00 -2.95 -0.39
N ALA A 119 19.43 -2.66 0.78
CA ALA A 119 18.00 -2.83 1.03
C ALA A 119 17.14 -1.91 0.14
N ASN A 120 17.54 -0.65 -0.02
CA ASN A 120 16.83 0.30 -0.88
C ASN A 120 16.98 -0.07 -2.36
N ARG A 121 18.15 -0.53 -2.79
CA ARG A 121 18.38 -1.00 -4.15
C ARG A 121 17.44 -2.15 -4.50
N LYS A 122 17.38 -3.18 -3.64
CA LYS A 122 16.43 -4.29 -3.82
C LYS A 122 14.98 -3.83 -3.90
N ARG A 123 14.58 -2.90 -3.03
CA ARG A 123 13.22 -2.33 -3.07
C ARG A 123 12.92 -1.52 -4.33
N LEU A 124 13.93 -0.88 -4.93
CA LEU A 124 13.79 -0.19 -6.21
C LEU A 124 13.73 -1.19 -7.37
N GLU A 125 14.60 -2.21 -7.35
CA GLU A 125 14.59 -3.31 -8.33
C GLU A 125 13.26 -4.09 -8.28
N GLU A 126 12.63 -4.24 -7.11
CA GLU A 126 11.28 -4.81 -6.96
C GLU A 126 10.17 -4.00 -7.66
N TRP A 127 10.43 -2.74 -8.02
CA TRP A 127 9.49 -1.92 -8.80
C TRP A 127 9.81 -1.90 -10.29
N ASP A 128 11.01 -2.33 -10.67
CA ASP A 128 11.34 -2.53 -12.07
C ASP A 128 10.63 -3.78 -12.60
N LEU A 129 10.49 -3.84 -13.93
CA LEU A 129 9.90 -5.00 -14.61
C LEU A 129 10.80 -6.21 -14.39
N ASP A 130 10.18 -7.38 -14.23
CA ASP A 130 10.91 -8.64 -14.24
C ASP A 130 11.69 -8.76 -15.56
N GLU A 131 12.91 -9.31 -15.49
CA GLU A 131 13.86 -9.34 -16.61
C GLU A 131 13.24 -9.98 -17.87
N ASP A 132 12.44 -11.04 -17.69
CA ASP A 132 11.71 -11.72 -18.77
C ASP A 132 10.67 -10.80 -19.46
N ILE A 133 9.91 -10.02 -18.67
CA ILE A 133 8.91 -9.08 -19.20
C ILE A 133 9.61 -7.88 -19.85
N GLN A 134 10.77 -7.49 -19.31
CA GLN A 134 11.55 -6.39 -19.85
C GLN A 134 12.16 -6.73 -21.21
N GLU A 135 12.55 -7.98 -21.44
CA GLU A 135 13.00 -8.47 -22.75
C GLU A 135 11.85 -8.44 -23.76
N GLU A 136 10.70 -9.04 -23.43
CA GLU A 136 9.51 -9.01 -24.29
C GLU A 136 9.04 -7.57 -24.61
N LEU A 137 9.04 -6.69 -23.60
CA LEU A 137 8.68 -5.28 -23.79
C LEU A 137 9.67 -4.57 -24.71
N ASN A 138 10.97 -4.85 -24.58
CA ASN A 138 11.99 -4.29 -25.46
C ASN A 138 11.80 -4.75 -26.90
N ASP A 139 11.49 -6.02 -27.12
CA ASP A 139 11.22 -6.56 -28.45
C ASP A 139 10.00 -5.91 -29.09
N VAL A 140 8.91 -5.77 -28.33
CA VAL A 140 7.70 -5.06 -28.80
C VAL A 140 8.01 -3.59 -29.09
N GLN A 141 8.76 -2.91 -28.23
CA GLN A 141 9.19 -1.53 -28.46
C GLN A 141 10.03 -1.40 -29.73
N GLN A 142 10.97 -2.32 -29.95
CA GLN A 142 11.79 -2.35 -31.15
C GLN A 142 10.95 -2.64 -32.40
N GLU A 143 9.98 -3.54 -32.33
CA GLU A 143 9.06 -3.82 -33.43
C GLU A 143 8.24 -2.57 -33.80
N ILE A 144 7.68 -1.88 -32.79
CA ILE A 144 6.95 -0.62 -32.99
C ILE A 144 7.87 0.45 -33.59
N LEU A 145 9.09 0.61 -33.09
CA LEU A 145 10.06 1.55 -33.64
C LEU A 145 10.38 1.23 -35.12
N GLN A 146 10.60 -0.04 -35.45
CA GLN A 146 10.84 -0.46 -36.84
C GLN A 146 9.62 -0.29 -37.75
N ALA A 147 8.41 -0.41 -37.21
CA ALA A 147 7.16 -0.22 -37.95
C ALA A 147 6.81 1.27 -38.14
N THR A 148 7.18 2.13 -37.19
CA THR A 148 6.98 3.58 -37.27
C THR A 148 8.04 4.28 -38.12
N ASP A 149 9.21 3.67 -38.31
CA ASP A 149 10.26 4.22 -39.17
C ASP A 149 9.93 4.09 -40.67
N ILE A 150 9.41 5.19 -41.23
CA ILE A 150 8.92 5.28 -42.62
C ILE A 150 9.98 4.82 -43.63
N LYS A 151 11.26 5.11 -43.40
CA LYS A 151 12.37 4.71 -44.29
C LYS A 151 12.58 3.20 -44.33
N LEU A 152 12.44 2.51 -43.20
CA LEU A 152 12.57 1.05 -43.13
C LEU A 152 11.37 0.37 -43.79
N VAL A 153 10.16 0.87 -43.55
CA VAL A 153 8.93 0.36 -44.17
C VAL A 153 8.98 0.51 -45.70
N GLU A 154 9.39 1.67 -46.20
CA GLU A 154 9.57 1.87 -47.64
C GLU A 154 10.65 0.96 -48.23
N SER A 155 11.78 0.77 -47.55
CA SER A 155 12.85 -0.13 -48.00
C SER A 155 12.38 -1.59 -48.07
N ARG A 156 11.60 -2.06 -47.09
CA ARG A 156 11.00 -3.40 -47.04
C ARG A 156 9.98 -3.57 -48.16
N LYS A 157 9.12 -2.59 -48.40
CA LYS A 157 8.13 -2.59 -49.49
C LYS A 157 8.81 -2.61 -50.87
N ARG A 158 9.88 -1.83 -51.08
CA ARG A 158 10.68 -1.86 -52.31
C ARG A 158 11.35 -3.22 -52.53
N LYS A 159 11.90 -3.86 -51.48
CA LYS A 159 12.46 -5.23 -51.56
C LYS A 159 11.39 -6.28 -51.89
N GLN A 160 10.20 -6.21 -51.28
CA GLN A 160 9.12 -7.16 -51.59
C GLN A 160 8.62 -7.02 -53.03
N ASN A 161 8.48 -5.80 -53.53
CA ASN A 161 8.08 -5.56 -54.92
C ASN A 161 9.11 -6.12 -55.92
N LYS A 162 10.42 -5.96 -55.65
CA LYS A 162 11.48 -6.57 -56.49
C LYS A 162 11.45 -8.10 -56.51
N LYS A 163 11.09 -8.75 -55.40
CA LYS A 163 10.94 -10.21 -55.34
C LYS A 163 9.70 -10.71 -56.09
N LYS A 164 8.59 -9.97 -56.04
CA LYS A 164 7.38 -10.31 -56.80
C LYS A 164 7.60 -10.21 -58.31
N THR A 165 8.35 -9.22 -58.78
CA THR A 165 8.71 -9.10 -60.20
C THR A 165 9.67 -10.18 -60.68
N GLN A 166 10.51 -10.74 -59.80
CA GLN A 166 11.40 -11.86 -60.13
C GLN A 166 10.67 -13.21 -60.23
N PHE A 167 9.58 -13.41 -59.48
CA PHE A 167 8.84 -14.68 -59.51
C PHE A 167 7.98 -14.83 -60.78
N THR A 168 7.49 -13.73 -61.35
CA THR A 168 6.68 -13.76 -62.58
C THR A 168 7.50 -13.88 -63.87
N THR A 169 8.81 -13.70 -63.81
CA THR A 169 9.72 -13.84 -64.96
C THR A 169 10.35 -15.22 -65.07
N SER A 170 10.04 -16.15 -64.16
CA SER A 170 10.65 -17.49 -64.10
C SER A 170 9.65 -18.64 -64.23
N THR A 171 8.39 -18.35 -64.57
CA THR A 171 7.39 -19.39 -64.91
C THR A 171 7.30 -19.56 -66.43
N ASP A 172 8.39 -20.00 -67.03
CA ASP A 172 8.40 -20.77 -68.27
C ASP A 172 9.44 -21.88 -68.05
N GLY A 173 8.99 -23.02 -67.53
CA GLY A 173 9.89 -24.12 -67.16
C GLY A 173 9.28 -25.04 -66.11
N THR A 174 8.36 -25.88 -66.56
CA THR A 174 8.14 -27.28 -66.11
C THR A 174 8.55 -27.70 -64.69
N GLN A 175 7.53 -28.20 -63.97
CA GLN A 175 7.58 -29.12 -62.82
C GLN A 175 7.70 -28.52 -61.41
N ASN A 176 6.57 -28.51 -60.70
CA ASN A 176 6.46 -29.13 -59.38
C ASN A 176 4.97 -29.26 -59.00
N THR A 177 4.36 -30.34 -59.47
CA THR A 177 3.20 -30.96 -58.82
C THR A 177 3.68 -31.55 -57.50
N GLY A 178 3.78 -30.71 -56.47
CA GLY A 178 4.22 -31.07 -55.13
C GLY A 178 3.32 -30.42 -54.11
N THR A 179 2.27 -31.14 -53.74
CA THR A 179 1.37 -30.86 -52.62
C THR A 179 2.17 -30.71 -51.32
N HIS A 180 2.62 -29.49 -51.02
CA HIS A 180 3.03 -29.15 -49.66
C HIS A 180 2.03 -28.18 -49.05
N GLY A 181 0.93 -28.77 -48.61
CA GLY A 181 0.13 -28.23 -47.52
C GLY A 181 1.01 -28.07 -46.29
N LYS A 182 1.42 -26.83 -46.00
CA LYS A 182 2.14 -26.40 -44.80
C LYS A 182 1.35 -26.56 -43.49
N ARG A 183 0.40 -27.49 -43.41
CA ARG A 183 -0.49 -27.63 -42.24
C ARG A 183 -0.25 -28.88 -41.40
N TYR A 184 0.45 -29.90 -41.90
CA TYR A 184 0.71 -31.10 -41.09
C TYR A 184 2.08 -31.69 -41.41
N THR A 185 3.10 -31.32 -40.63
CA THR A 185 4.48 -31.82 -40.77
C THR A 185 4.70 -33.22 -40.18
N GLY A 186 3.62 -33.97 -39.91
CA GLY A 186 3.69 -35.29 -39.30
C GLY A 186 2.53 -36.22 -39.64
N LEU A 187 1.72 -35.92 -40.67
CA LEU A 187 0.54 -36.75 -40.94
C LEU A 187 0.86 -38.10 -41.59
N THR A 188 2.02 -38.29 -42.22
CA THR A 188 2.39 -39.59 -42.79
C THR A 188 3.91 -39.80 -42.99
N PRO A 189 4.77 -39.78 -41.96
CA PRO A 189 6.13 -40.29 -42.09
C PRO A 189 6.08 -41.82 -42.09
N GLY A 190 5.61 -42.43 -43.18
CA GLY A 190 5.47 -43.89 -43.29
C GLY A 190 4.34 -44.39 -44.19
N LEU A 191 3.55 -43.51 -44.82
CA LEU A 191 2.63 -43.96 -45.87
C LEU A 191 3.46 -44.17 -47.15
N ALA A 192 3.58 -45.42 -47.60
CA ALA A 192 4.34 -45.74 -48.80
C ALA A 192 3.68 -45.07 -50.01
N PRO A 193 4.45 -44.49 -50.95
CA PRO A 193 3.89 -43.95 -52.17
C PRO A 193 3.32 -45.10 -53.01
N VAL A 194 2.00 -45.28 -52.95
CA VAL A 194 1.27 -46.19 -53.84
C VAL A 194 1.32 -45.58 -55.23
N GLY A 195 1.98 -46.26 -56.17
CA GLY A 195 2.11 -45.81 -57.54
C GLY A 195 0.79 -45.95 -58.29
N LEU A 196 0.48 -44.99 -59.17
CA LEU A 196 -0.68 -44.98 -60.09
C LEU A 196 -0.73 -46.17 -61.08
N SER A 197 0.13 -47.18 -60.91
CA SER A 197 0.20 -48.40 -61.71
C SER A 197 -0.33 -49.64 -60.96
N ASP A 198 -0.78 -49.51 -59.71
CA ASP A 198 -1.26 -50.64 -58.89
C ASP A 198 -2.80 -50.72 -58.80
N ASP A 199 -3.53 -49.73 -59.33
CA ASP A 199 -5.00 -49.66 -59.26
C ASP A 199 -5.74 -50.19 -60.50
N GLU A 200 -5.06 -50.62 -61.58
CA GLU A 200 -5.73 -51.06 -62.82
C GLU A 200 -4.96 -52.18 -63.55
N SER A 201 -5.01 -53.42 -63.05
CA SER A 201 -4.75 -54.62 -63.87
C SER A 201 -5.56 -55.82 -63.34
N SER A 202 -6.75 -55.99 -63.92
CA SER A 202 -7.77 -57.05 -63.80
C SER A 202 -7.40 -58.36 -63.07
N ASP A 203 -8.13 -58.66 -61.98
CA ASP A 203 -8.41 -60.04 -61.54
C ASP A 203 -9.92 -60.28 -61.60
N ASN A 204 -10.37 -60.70 -62.78
CA ASN A 204 -11.69 -61.29 -63.02
C ASN A 204 -11.52 -62.40 -64.05
N GLY A 205 -11.40 -63.64 -63.57
CA GLY A 205 -11.61 -64.84 -64.39
C GLY A 205 -10.76 -66.04 -64.01
N PHE A 206 -11.21 -66.83 -63.03
CA PHE A 206 -11.86 -68.15 -63.24
C PHE A 206 -12.43 -68.68 -61.92
#